data_AF-A0A933JK65-F1
#
_entry.id   AF-A0A933JK65-F1
#
_cell.length_a   1.000
_cell.length_b   1.000
_cell.length_c   1.000
_cell.angle_alpha   90.00
_cell.angle_beta   90.00
_cell.angle_gamma   90.00
#
_symmetry.space_group_name_H-M   'P 1'
#
loop_
_entity.id
_entity.type
_entity.pdbx_description
1 polymer ?
#
loop_
_entity_poly.entity_id
_entity_poly.type
_entity_poly.pdbx_seq_one_letter_code
_entity_poly.pdbx_strand_id
1 'polypeptide(L)'
;MSLHARWTTGPGPFWVHQLRPGDPYELSDGHPIYCPPAGRVRRSLRRLAAMVISTDPDVESAGIDAGFELSRKTLRAPDVAVDVPDQPGWVKGPPRLAVEYVALDSDSYEVEKKIQDLLIAGTKWVWVVRFEGAQHAEVHEKGKQPHRRNLGDSLEAPGVLRNSVPVEALFDRQAARQAMLENLLQREGIKRGIQHAILVVLESRGVPVSDETRARIAAESHPGVLEKWISRAAVATSERDVFLEPELENRSF
;
A
#
# COMPACT_ATOMS: atom_id res chain seq x y z
N MET A 1 -19.99 -3.39 31.43
CA MET A 1 -19.22 -2.29 32.06
C MET A 1 -17.97 -2.06 31.23
N SER A 2 -17.98 -1.10 30.31
CA SER A 2 -16.76 -0.73 29.56
C SER A 2 -15.83 0.04 30.47
N LEU A 3 -14.69 -0.58 30.79
CA LEU A 3 -13.55 0.07 31.39
C LEU A 3 -12.94 1.02 30.34
N HIS A 4 -13.52 2.20 30.18
CA HIS A 4 -12.83 3.27 29.47
C HIS A 4 -11.67 3.69 30.37
N ALA A 5 -10.46 3.24 30.04
CA ALA A 5 -9.27 3.90 30.52
C ALA A 5 -9.33 5.33 29.97
N ARG A 6 -9.79 6.27 30.81
CA ARG A 6 -9.64 7.70 30.52
C ARG A 6 -8.14 7.94 30.45
N TRP A 7 -7.66 8.13 29.24
CA TRP A 7 -6.30 8.53 28.93
C TRP A 7 -5.95 9.72 29.84
N THR A 8 -4.94 9.53 30.70
CA THR A 8 -4.41 10.62 31.52
C THR A 8 -3.90 11.73 30.61
N THR A 9 -3.89 12.98 31.09
CA THR A 9 -3.60 14.19 30.28
C THR A 9 -2.12 14.34 29.87
N GLY A 10 -1.36 13.25 29.74
CA GLY A 10 0.02 13.25 29.29
C GLY A 10 0.41 11.91 28.65
N PRO A 11 1.61 11.83 28.03
CA PRO A 11 2.04 10.64 27.32
C PRO A 11 2.10 9.41 28.23
N GLY A 12 1.70 8.26 27.69
CA GLY A 12 1.85 7.00 28.38
C GLY A 12 3.32 6.57 28.55
N PRO A 13 3.56 5.57 29.41
CA PRO A 13 4.91 5.21 29.84
C PRO A 13 5.67 4.36 28.81
N PHE A 14 5.01 3.81 27.79
CA PHE A 14 5.62 2.86 26.87
C PHE A 14 6.24 3.52 25.64
N TRP A 15 7.26 2.86 25.11
CA TRP A 15 8.00 3.23 23.91
C TRP A 15 7.92 2.08 22.91
N VAL A 16 7.94 2.39 21.61
CA VAL A 16 7.77 1.38 20.56
C VAL A 16 8.85 0.28 20.61
N HIS A 17 10.09 0.62 20.95
CA HIS A 17 11.18 -0.38 21.05
C HIS A 17 10.97 -1.42 22.16
N GLN A 18 10.00 -1.20 23.06
CA GLN A 18 9.64 -2.16 24.11
C GLN A 18 8.66 -3.22 23.60
N LEU A 19 7.99 -2.99 22.46
CA LEU A 19 7.11 -3.96 21.81
C LEU A 19 7.90 -4.80 20.81
N ARG A 20 7.44 -6.04 20.62
CA ARG A 20 7.97 -7.01 19.66
C ARG A 20 6.88 -7.42 18.67
N PRO A 21 7.24 -7.79 17.43
CA PRO A 21 6.31 -8.43 16.52
C PRO A 21 5.62 -9.63 17.18
N GLY A 22 4.28 -9.63 17.14
CA GLY A 22 3.43 -10.64 17.79
C GLY A 22 2.82 -10.19 19.13
N ASP A 23 3.30 -9.11 19.74
CA ASP A 23 2.63 -8.52 20.90
C ASP A 23 1.24 -7.99 20.48
N PRO A 24 0.16 -8.26 21.22
CA PRO A 24 -1.21 -7.89 20.84
C PRO A 24 -1.52 -6.44 21.22
N TYR A 25 -0.59 -5.52 20.96
CA TYR A 25 -0.70 -4.13 21.36
C TYR A 25 -0.28 -3.18 20.24
N GLU A 26 -1.10 -2.14 20.05
CA GLU A 26 -0.69 -0.88 19.46
C GLU A 26 -0.27 0.11 20.55
N LEU A 27 0.44 1.18 20.15
CA LEU A 27 0.74 2.31 21.02
C LEU A 27 0.22 3.62 20.41
N SER A 28 -0.46 4.43 21.23
CA SER A 28 -0.79 5.83 20.91
C SER A 28 -0.20 6.73 21.98
N ASP A 29 0.76 7.58 21.60
CA ASP A 29 1.47 8.47 22.53
C ASP A 29 1.91 7.77 23.83
N GLY A 30 2.42 6.55 23.70
CA GLY A 30 2.97 5.73 24.78
C GLY A 30 1.95 4.99 25.64
N HIS A 31 0.66 5.08 25.33
CA HIS A 31 -0.35 4.26 26.00
C HIS A 31 -0.65 3.00 25.18
N PRO A 32 -0.81 1.84 25.84
CA PRO A 32 -1.09 0.58 25.17
C PRO A 32 -2.56 0.47 24.80
N ILE A 33 -2.82 0.03 23.57
CA ILE A 33 -4.14 -0.32 23.07
C ILE A 33 -4.13 -1.80 22.79
N TYR A 34 -4.97 -2.56 23.49
CA TYR A 34 -5.05 -4.01 23.30
C TYR A 34 -5.77 -4.33 21.99
N CYS A 35 -5.16 -5.17 21.16
CA CYS A 35 -5.68 -5.57 19.86
C CYS A 35 -6.23 -7.01 19.95
N PRO A 36 -7.53 -7.20 20.21
CA PRO A 36 -8.10 -8.54 20.28
C PRO A 36 -8.05 -9.22 18.90
N PRO A 37 -7.93 -10.56 18.86
CA PRO A 37 -7.98 -11.32 17.60
C PRO A 37 -9.22 -10.99 16.76
N ALA A 38 -9.04 -10.87 15.45
CA ALA A 38 -10.16 -10.58 14.55
C ALA A 38 -11.10 -11.78 14.36
N GLY A 39 -12.41 -11.51 14.36
CA GLY A 39 -13.43 -12.49 13.96
C GLY A 39 -13.26 -12.96 12.51
N ARG A 40 -13.78 -14.16 12.20
CA ARG A 40 -13.57 -14.84 10.91
C ARG A 40 -13.93 -13.99 9.67
N VAL A 41 -15.04 -13.25 9.72
CA VAL A 41 -15.53 -12.43 8.61
C VAL A 41 -14.55 -11.27 8.34
N ARG A 42 -14.19 -10.51 9.37
CA ARG A 42 -13.26 -9.39 9.29
C ARG A 42 -11.91 -9.83 8.71
N ARG A 43 -11.35 -10.94 9.21
CA ARG A 43 -10.11 -11.53 8.67
C ARG A 43 -10.20 -11.84 7.17
N SER A 44 -11.33 -12.39 6.72
CA SER A 44 -11.51 -12.75 5.31
C SER A 44 -11.62 -11.54 4.37
N LEU A 45 -12.23 -10.45 4.84
CA LEU A 45 -12.38 -9.21 4.07
C LEU A 45 -11.09 -8.41 4.01
N ARG A 46 -10.35 -8.29 5.12
CA ARG A 46 -9.00 -7.69 5.14
C ARG A 46 -8.07 -8.32 4.10
N ARG A 47 -8.08 -9.65 4.00
CA ARG A 47 -7.29 -10.38 3.00
C ARG A 47 -7.71 -10.05 1.57
N LEU A 48 -9.00 -9.90 1.30
CA LEU A 48 -9.48 -9.53 -0.04
C LEU A 48 -9.08 -8.10 -0.39
N ALA A 49 -9.28 -7.15 0.52
CA ALA A 49 -8.86 -5.76 0.33
C ALA A 49 -7.35 -5.63 0.11
N ALA A 50 -6.54 -6.34 0.89
CA ALA A 50 -5.09 -6.38 0.71
C ALA A 50 -4.69 -6.90 -0.68
N MET A 51 -5.33 -7.96 -1.18
CA MET A 51 -5.04 -8.48 -2.53
C MET A 51 -5.44 -7.47 -3.63
N VAL A 52 -6.61 -6.83 -3.50
CA VAL A 52 -7.05 -5.79 -4.46
C VAL A 52 -6.05 -4.65 -4.50
N ILE A 53 -5.68 -4.12 -3.34
CA ILE A 53 -4.72 -3.00 -3.22
C ILE A 53 -3.33 -3.42 -3.71
N SER A 54 -2.83 -4.59 -3.31
CA SER A 54 -1.47 -5.06 -3.67
C SER A 54 -1.27 -5.31 -5.16
N THR A 55 -2.35 -5.54 -5.91
CA THR A 55 -2.26 -5.83 -7.34
C THR A 55 -2.33 -4.58 -8.20
N ASP A 56 -2.72 -3.43 -7.63
CA ASP A 56 -2.76 -2.15 -8.35
C ASP A 56 -1.40 -1.87 -9.03
N PRO A 57 -1.39 -1.40 -10.29
CA PRO A 57 -0.15 -1.18 -11.02
C PRO A 57 0.85 -0.22 -10.35
N ASP A 58 0.38 0.74 -9.54
CA ASP A 58 1.24 1.72 -8.86
C ASP A 58 1.62 1.30 -7.43
N VAL A 59 1.13 0.13 -6.97
CA VAL A 59 1.46 -0.42 -5.65
C VAL A 59 2.60 -1.44 -5.77
N GLU A 60 3.70 -1.13 -5.09
CA GLU A 60 4.85 -2.03 -4.98
C GLU A 60 4.63 -3.10 -3.90
N SER A 61 4.14 -2.68 -2.73
CA SER A 61 3.91 -3.56 -1.60
C SER A 61 2.71 -3.12 -0.76
N ALA A 62 1.98 -4.09 -0.22
CA ALA A 62 0.89 -3.88 0.73
C ALA A 62 0.80 -5.08 1.68
N GLY A 63 0.30 -4.84 2.88
CA GLY A 63 0.27 -5.84 3.94
C GLY A 63 -0.97 -5.72 4.82
N ILE A 64 -1.17 -6.75 5.65
CA ILE A 64 -2.28 -6.87 6.59
C ILE A 64 -1.72 -6.78 8.00
N ASP A 65 -2.37 -6.01 8.87
CA ASP A 65 -2.02 -5.87 10.29
C ASP A 65 -0.52 -5.50 10.50
N ALA A 66 0.06 -4.76 9.55
CA ALA A 66 1.48 -4.40 9.57
C ALA A 66 1.73 -3.21 10.50
N GLY A 67 2.70 -3.32 11.42
CA GLY A 67 3.03 -2.27 12.38
C GLY A 67 3.88 -1.15 11.80
N PHE A 68 3.40 0.09 11.91
CA PHE A 68 4.09 1.32 11.50
C PHE A 68 4.50 2.12 12.73
N GLU A 69 5.81 2.28 12.92
CA GLU A 69 6.39 3.17 13.93
C GLU A 69 6.29 4.62 13.41
N LEU A 70 5.20 5.29 13.80
CA LEU A 70 4.93 6.68 13.46
C LEU A 70 5.79 7.65 14.29
N SER A 71 6.14 7.25 15.52
CA SER A 71 7.07 7.96 16.40
C SER A 71 7.65 6.99 17.44
N ARG A 72 8.59 7.45 18.28
CA ARG A 72 9.13 6.65 19.40
C ARG A 72 8.06 6.16 20.39
N LYS A 73 6.89 6.79 20.40
CA LYS A 73 5.77 6.49 21.31
C LYS A 73 4.49 6.06 20.60
N THR A 74 4.48 6.01 19.28
CA THR A 74 3.27 5.68 18.51
C THR A 74 3.57 4.59 17.50
N LEU A 75 2.91 3.45 17.67
CA LEU A 75 2.93 2.29 16.78
C LEU A 75 1.48 1.97 16.42
N ARG A 76 1.12 2.08 15.14
CA ARG A 76 -0.22 1.76 14.64
C ARG A 76 -0.13 0.61 13.64
N ALA A 77 -1.10 -0.29 13.67
CA ALA A 77 -1.16 -1.43 12.75
C ALA A 77 -2.48 -1.39 11.99
N PRO A 78 -2.56 -0.70 10.84
CA PRO A 78 -3.77 -0.70 10.04
C PRO A 78 -4.16 -2.09 9.56
N ASP A 79 -5.45 -2.32 9.41
CA ASP A 79 -5.98 -3.62 8.96
C ASP A 79 -5.42 -3.99 7.58
N VAL A 80 -5.29 -2.99 6.68
CA VAL A 80 -4.55 -3.09 5.43
C VAL A 80 -3.78 -1.79 5.21
N ALA A 81 -2.55 -1.86 4.71
CA ALA A 81 -1.76 -0.70 4.35
C ALA A 81 -0.91 -0.95 3.10
N VAL A 82 -0.61 0.12 2.36
CA VAL A 82 0.46 0.13 1.35
C VAL A 82 1.81 0.43 2.00
N ASP A 83 2.89 0.23 1.25
CA ASP A 83 4.28 0.47 1.66
C ASP A 83 4.72 -0.47 2.80
N VAL A 84 4.35 -1.75 2.69
CA VAL A 84 4.72 -2.81 3.63
C VAL A 84 5.78 -3.72 2.97
N PRO A 85 7.07 -3.41 3.10
CA PRO A 85 8.13 -4.21 2.52
C PRO A 85 8.20 -5.61 3.13
N ASP A 86 8.70 -6.58 2.38
CA ASP A 86 8.95 -7.96 2.85
C ASP A 86 10.24 -8.03 3.69
N GLN A 87 10.24 -7.33 4.82
CA GLN A 87 11.36 -7.23 5.76
C GLN A 87 10.87 -7.36 7.20
N PRO A 88 11.67 -7.96 8.11
CA PRO A 88 11.28 -8.09 9.50
C PRO A 88 11.31 -6.75 10.24
N GLY A 89 10.45 -6.62 11.26
CA GLY A 89 10.40 -5.47 12.16
C GLY A 89 9.24 -4.52 11.84
N TRP A 90 9.28 -3.34 12.45
CA TRP A 90 8.29 -2.28 12.22
C TRP A 90 8.65 -1.45 10.99
N VAL A 91 7.65 -1.11 10.19
CA VAL A 91 7.82 -0.14 9.11
C VAL A 91 8.07 1.23 9.73
N LYS A 92 9.06 1.97 9.24
CA LYS A 92 9.39 3.30 9.75
C LYS A 92 8.61 4.37 8.99
N GLY A 93 7.91 5.23 9.72
CA GLY A 93 7.06 6.28 9.15
C GLY A 93 5.63 5.80 8.84
N PRO A 94 4.76 6.69 8.32
CA PRO A 94 3.38 6.35 8.01
C PRO A 94 3.24 5.61 6.66
N PRO A 95 2.21 4.76 6.49
CA PRO A 95 1.82 4.29 5.15
C PRO A 95 1.21 5.44 4.33
N ARG A 96 1.32 5.41 3.00
CA ARG A 96 0.62 6.38 2.15
C ARG A 96 -0.90 6.18 2.13
N LEU A 97 -1.38 4.95 2.26
CA LEU A 97 -2.78 4.55 2.36
C LEU A 97 -2.94 3.51 3.47
N ALA A 98 -3.92 3.73 4.36
CA ALA A 98 -4.34 2.79 5.39
C ALA A 98 -5.84 2.49 5.25
N VAL A 99 -6.24 1.26 5.54
CA VAL A 99 -7.64 0.83 5.56
C VAL A 99 -7.96 0.23 6.93
N GLU A 100 -9.09 0.61 7.51
CA GLU A 100 -9.61 0.08 8.79
C GLU A 100 -10.99 -0.54 8.59
N TYR A 101 -11.22 -1.75 9.12
CA TYR A 101 -12.57 -2.33 9.19
C TYR A 101 -13.16 -2.12 10.58
N VAL A 102 -14.21 -1.30 10.65
CA VAL A 102 -14.89 -0.94 11.91
C VAL A 102 -16.14 -1.80 12.07
N ALA A 103 -16.13 -2.66 13.08
CA ALA A 103 -17.28 -3.49 13.45
C ALA A 103 -18.30 -2.68 14.29
N LEU A 104 -19.53 -3.20 14.42
CA LEU A 104 -20.62 -2.53 15.16
C LEU A 104 -20.30 -2.30 16.64
N ASP A 105 -19.40 -3.10 17.23
CA ASP A 105 -18.97 -3.05 18.62
C ASP A 105 -17.63 -2.33 18.81
N SER A 106 -17.10 -1.70 17.76
CA SER A 106 -15.83 -0.98 17.84
C SER A 106 -15.97 0.33 18.63
N ASP A 107 -14.96 0.67 19.41
CA ASP A 107 -14.90 1.93 20.14
C ASP A 107 -14.63 3.08 19.17
N SER A 108 -15.60 4.00 19.06
CA SER A 108 -15.51 5.14 18.14
C SER A 108 -14.39 6.11 18.49
N TYR A 109 -14.02 6.22 19.78
CA TYR A 109 -12.90 7.05 20.20
C TYR A 109 -11.57 6.46 19.77
N GLU A 110 -11.37 5.15 19.93
CA GLU A 110 -10.13 4.49 19.50
C GLU A 110 -9.94 4.53 17.99
N VAL A 111 -11.03 4.34 17.23
CA VAL A 111 -11.03 4.45 15.76
C VAL A 111 -10.64 5.87 15.34
N GLU A 112 -11.31 6.89 15.88
CA GLU A 112 -11.02 8.28 15.58
C GLU A 112 -9.57 8.65 15.94
N LYS A 113 -9.10 8.20 17.11
CA LYS A 113 -7.73 8.44 17.56
C LYS A 113 -6.70 7.78 16.64
N LYS A 114 -6.97 6.58 16.11
CA LYS A 114 -6.10 5.89 15.15
C LYS A 114 -6.03 6.65 13.82
N ILE A 115 -7.18 7.10 13.29
CA ILE A 115 -7.25 7.91 12.08
C ILE A 115 -6.41 9.19 12.26
N GLN A 116 -6.57 9.88 13.39
CA GLN A 116 -5.81 11.09 13.71
C GLN A 116 -4.31 10.83 13.79
N ASP A 117 -3.88 9.78 14.50
CA ASP A 117 -2.45 9.45 14.62
C ASP A 117 -1.81 9.21 13.23
N LEU A 118 -2.50 8.48 12.35
CA LEU A 118 -2.04 8.22 10.98
C LEU A 118 -1.96 9.50 10.15
N LEU A 119 -3.02 10.32 10.12
CA LEU A 119 -3.06 11.57 9.36
C LEU A 119 -2.06 12.61 9.88
N ILE A 120 -1.84 12.69 11.20
CA ILE A 120 -0.82 13.57 11.80
C ILE A 120 0.58 13.13 11.38
N ALA A 121 0.85 11.82 11.42
CA ALA A 121 2.14 11.26 11.04
C ALA A 121 2.47 11.42 9.55
N GLY A 122 1.45 11.58 8.69
CA GLY A 122 1.61 11.89 7.28
C GLY A 122 0.95 10.90 6.32
N THR A 123 0.14 9.96 6.81
CA THR A 123 -0.68 9.12 5.94
C THR A 123 -1.59 10.00 5.09
N LYS A 124 -1.58 9.77 3.77
CA LYS A 124 -2.30 10.62 2.81
C LYS A 124 -3.78 10.27 2.79
N TRP A 125 -4.10 8.98 2.83
CA TRP A 125 -5.46 8.46 2.74
C TRP A 125 -5.71 7.45 3.85
N VAL A 126 -6.80 7.62 4.60
CA VAL A 126 -7.32 6.59 5.50
C VAL A 126 -8.73 6.22 5.04
N TRP A 127 -8.95 4.95 4.70
CA TRP A 127 -10.26 4.43 4.33
C TRP A 127 -10.86 3.66 5.50
N VAL A 128 -12.06 4.04 5.93
CA VAL A 128 -12.75 3.39 7.04
C VAL A 128 -13.95 2.64 6.49
N VAL A 129 -13.91 1.31 6.58
CA VAL A 129 -14.94 0.40 6.07
C VAL A 129 -15.93 0.11 7.18
N ARG A 130 -17.18 0.53 7.01
CA ARG A 130 -18.22 0.44 8.03
C ARG A 130 -19.32 -0.55 7.67
N PHE A 131 -19.78 -1.27 8.69
CA PHE A 131 -20.93 -2.17 8.63
C PHE A 131 -22.19 -1.61 9.32
N GLU A 132 -22.08 -0.44 9.97
CA GLU A 132 -23.21 0.21 10.59
C GLU A 132 -24.16 0.80 9.53
N GLY A 133 -25.45 0.45 9.64
CA GLY A 133 -26.45 0.81 8.64
C GLY A 133 -26.16 0.16 7.29
N ALA A 134 -26.31 0.92 6.21
CA ALA A 134 -25.92 0.48 4.87
C ALA A 134 -24.39 0.45 4.76
N GLN A 135 -23.83 -0.67 4.28
CA GLN A 135 -22.39 -0.84 4.03
C GLN A 135 -21.85 0.32 3.21
N HIS A 136 -20.76 0.92 3.69
CA HIS A 136 -20.12 2.05 3.06
C HIS A 136 -18.66 2.16 3.51
N ALA A 137 -17.89 2.94 2.77
CA ALA A 137 -16.57 3.38 3.17
C ALA A 137 -16.56 4.89 3.42
N GLU A 138 -15.70 5.35 4.31
CA GLU A 138 -15.38 6.76 4.49
C GLU A 138 -13.95 7.01 4.05
N VAL A 139 -13.73 8.10 3.31
CA VAL A 139 -12.41 8.56 2.89
C VAL A 139 -12.00 9.73 3.74
N HIS A 140 -10.92 9.55 4.49
CA HIS A 140 -10.33 10.54 5.38
C HIS A 140 -9.01 11.05 4.80
N GLU A 141 -8.84 12.38 4.82
CA GLU A 141 -7.65 13.09 4.35
C GLU A 141 -7.35 14.22 5.34
N LYS A 142 -6.07 14.52 5.55
CA LYS A 142 -5.63 15.53 6.52
C LYS A 142 -6.30 16.89 6.24
N GLY A 143 -6.98 17.42 7.25
CA GLY A 143 -7.60 18.75 7.19
C GLY A 143 -8.89 18.83 6.36
N LYS A 144 -9.42 17.69 5.87
CA LYS A 144 -10.70 17.64 5.15
C LYS A 144 -11.76 16.89 5.98
N GLN A 145 -13.02 17.23 5.73
CA GLN A 145 -14.13 16.45 6.28
C GLN A 145 -14.16 15.06 5.61
N PRO A 146 -14.50 14.00 6.36
CA PRO A 146 -14.59 12.65 5.80
C PRO A 146 -15.69 12.57 4.72
N HIS A 147 -15.39 11.87 3.63
CA HIS A 147 -16.35 11.68 2.53
C HIS A 147 -16.89 10.25 2.55
N ARG A 148 -18.21 10.11 2.62
CA ARG A 148 -18.87 8.79 2.52
C ARG A 148 -18.97 8.32 1.06
N ARG A 149 -18.75 7.03 0.86
CA ARG A 149 -18.86 6.30 -0.41
C ARG A 149 -19.67 5.03 -0.19
N ASN A 150 -20.81 4.95 -0.84
CA ASN A 150 -21.74 3.83 -0.72
C ASN A 150 -21.42 2.74 -1.75
N LEU A 151 -22.10 1.61 -1.65
CA LEU A 151 -22.15 0.65 -2.74
C LEU A 151 -22.63 1.36 -4.03
N GLY A 152 -21.98 1.08 -5.15
CA GLY A 152 -22.11 1.73 -6.45
C GLY A 152 -21.06 2.81 -6.69
N ASP A 153 -20.43 3.34 -5.64
CA ASP A 153 -19.35 4.31 -5.75
C ASP A 153 -17.98 3.62 -5.89
N SER A 154 -16.97 4.43 -6.20
CA SER A 154 -15.57 4.00 -6.19
C SER A 154 -14.73 4.85 -5.24
N LEU A 155 -13.68 4.23 -4.70
CA LEU A 155 -12.68 4.82 -3.83
C LEU A 155 -11.43 5.13 -4.63
N GLU A 156 -10.95 6.36 -4.50
CA GLU A 156 -9.73 6.81 -5.16
C GLU A 156 -8.67 7.16 -4.10
N ALA A 157 -7.41 6.94 -4.44
CA ALA A 157 -6.28 7.38 -3.65
C ALA A 157 -5.19 7.97 -4.56
N PRO A 158 -5.41 9.17 -5.14
CA PRO A 158 -4.47 9.78 -6.07
C PRO A 158 -3.04 9.87 -5.52
N GLY A 159 -2.06 9.50 -6.34
CA GLY A 159 -0.65 9.41 -5.96
C GLY A 159 -0.28 8.20 -5.10
N VAL A 160 -1.20 7.25 -4.94
CA VAL A 160 -0.98 5.97 -4.26
C VAL A 160 -1.48 4.81 -5.12
N LEU A 161 -2.74 4.88 -5.57
CA LEU A 161 -3.35 3.89 -6.46
C LEU A 161 -3.50 4.49 -7.85
N ARG A 162 -3.28 3.65 -8.87
CA ARG A 162 -3.61 3.99 -10.25
C ARG A 162 -5.11 3.86 -10.50
N ASN A 163 -5.68 2.74 -10.06
CA ASN A 163 -7.06 2.39 -10.31
C ASN A 163 -7.94 2.74 -9.11
N SER A 164 -9.17 3.14 -9.39
CA SER A 164 -10.19 3.27 -8.36
C SER A 164 -10.65 1.90 -7.89
N VAL A 165 -10.94 1.76 -6.59
CA VAL A 165 -11.44 0.52 -5.97
C VAL A 165 -12.95 0.63 -5.80
N PRO A 166 -13.78 -0.22 -6.44
CA PRO A 166 -15.22 -0.25 -6.17
C PRO A 166 -15.49 -0.50 -4.68
N VAL A 167 -16.44 0.20 -4.07
CA VAL A 167 -16.72 0.02 -2.62
C VAL A 167 -17.13 -1.43 -2.33
N GLU A 168 -17.86 -2.07 -3.24
CA GLU A 168 -18.22 -3.50 -3.20
C GLU A 168 -17.01 -4.41 -3.01
N ALA A 169 -15.85 -4.08 -3.58
CA ALA A 169 -14.66 -4.91 -3.49
C ALA A 169 -14.13 -5.04 -2.05
N LEU A 170 -14.56 -4.16 -1.13
CA LEU A 170 -14.21 -4.22 0.28
C LEU A 170 -15.14 -5.14 1.10
N PHE A 171 -16.29 -5.53 0.53
CA PHE A 171 -17.34 -6.33 1.19
C PHE A 171 -17.63 -7.66 0.50
N ASP A 172 -17.47 -7.73 -0.82
CA ASP A 172 -17.83 -8.86 -1.67
C ASP A 172 -16.61 -9.49 -2.36
N ARG A 173 -16.60 -10.82 -2.37
CA ARG A 173 -15.47 -11.60 -2.91
C ARG A 173 -15.40 -11.57 -4.43
N GLN A 174 -16.54 -11.54 -5.12
CA GLN A 174 -16.56 -11.52 -6.57
C GLN A 174 -16.11 -10.15 -7.09
N ALA A 175 -16.62 -9.07 -6.51
CA ALA A 175 -16.17 -7.71 -6.79
C ALA A 175 -14.66 -7.54 -6.55
N ALA A 176 -14.14 -8.06 -5.43
CA ALA A 176 -12.70 -8.04 -5.15
C ALA A 176 -11.87 -8.78 -6.21
N ARG A 177 -12.32 -9.97 -6.65
CA ARG A 177 -11.62 -10.75 -7.67
C ARG A 177 -11.62 -10.06 -9.04
N GLN A 178 -12.71 -9.38 -9.37
CA GLN A 178 -12.81 -8.62 -10.62
C GLN A 178 -11.82 -7.46 -10.63
N ALA A 179 -11.81 -6.65 -9.57
CA ALA A 179 -10.85 -5.55 -9.42
C ALA A 179 -9.39 -6.04 -9.45
N MET A 180 -9.11 -7.16 -8.77
CA MET A 180 -7.78 -7.79 -8.80
C MET A 180 -7.39 -8.26 -10.21
N LEU A 181 -8.31 -8.87 -10.95
CA LEU A 181 -8.04 -9.32 -12.33
C LEU A 181 -7.73 -8.13 -13.25
N GLU A 182 -8.51 -7.05 -13.16
CA GLU A 182 -8.28 -5.83 -13.93
C GLU A 182 -6.92 -5.22 -13.62
N ASN A 183 -6.56 -5.11 -12.35
CA ASN A 183 -5.26 -4.64 -11.89
C ASN A 183 -4.11 -5.49 -12.48
N LEU A 184 -4.21 -6.82 -12.38
CA LEU A 184 -3.20 -7.74 -12.90
C LEU A 184 -3.06 -7.67 -14.42
N LEU A 185 -4.19 -7.59 -15.15
CA LEU A 185 -4.17 -7.46 -16.60
C LEU A 185 -3.51 -6.16 -17.05
N GLN A 186 -3.78 -5.05 -16.37
CA GLN A 186 -3.12 -3.78 -16.65
C GLN A 186 -1.62 -3.84 -16.34
N ARG A 187 -1.24 -4.39 -15.19
CA ARG A 187 0.17 -4.54 -14.78
C ARG A 187 0.97 -5.37 -15.79
N GLU A 188 0.41 -6.50 -16.22
CA GLU A 188 1.00 -7.35 -17.25
C GLU A 188 1.03 -6.66 -18.62
N GLY A 189 -0.04 -5.94 -18.97
CA GLY A 189 -0.13 -5.16 -20.21
C GLY A 189 0.93 -4.06 -20.30
N ILE A 190 1.14 -3.30 -19.23
CA ILE A 190 2.18 -2.27 -19.13
C ILE A 190 3.56 -2.89 -19.33
N LYS A 191 3.85 -3.98 -18.60
CA LYS A 191 5.14 -4.69 -18.71
C LYS A 191 5.41 -5.11 -20.15
N ARG A 192 4.47 -5.83 -20.77
CA ARG A 192 4.61 -6.28 -22.17
C ARG A 192 4.72 -5.10 -23.14
N GLY A 193 3.98 -4.02 -22.88
CA GLY A 193 4.05 -2.79 -23.66
C GLY A 193 5.43 -2.14 -23.63
N ILE A 194 6.05 -2.00 -22.46
CA ILE A 194 7.41 -1.44 -22.35
C ILE A 194 8.44 -2.36 -23.01
N GLN A 195 8.36 -3.67 -22.78
CA GLN A 195 9.23 -4.65 -23.45
C GLN A 195 9.16 -4.53 -24.97
N HIS A 196 7.95 -4.44 -25.52
CA HIS A 196 7.76 -4.24 -26.96
C HIS A 196 8.28 -2.89 -27.43
N ALA A 197 8.04 -1.81 -26.68
CA ALA A 197 8.50 -0.47 -27.02
C ALA A 197 10.03 -0.36 -27.07
N ILE A 198 10.76 -1.03 -26.17
CA ILE A 198 12.23 -1.08 -26.23
C ILE A 198 12.70 -1.63 -27.59
N LEU A 199 12.09 -2.73 -28.05
CA LEU A 199 12.44 -3.36 -29.32
C LEU A 199 12.14 -2.44 -30.51
N VAL A 200 10.97 -1.81 -30.52
CA VAL A 200 10.55 -0.86 -31.57
C VAL A 200 11.48 0.36 -31.61
N VAL A 201 11.88 0.90 -30.45
CA VAL A 201 12.81 2.03 -30.39
C VAL A 201 14.18 1.65 -30.95
N LEU A 202 14.76 0.50 -30.55
CA LEU A 202 16.05 0.04 -31.08
C LEU A 202 16.01 -0.17 -32.60
N GLU A 203 14.94 -0.78 -33.11
CA GLU A 203 14.73 -0.95 -34.54
C GLU A 203 14.64 0.40 -35.27
N SER A 204 13.87 1.35 -34.74
CA SER A 204 13.78 2.71 -35.31
C SER A 204 15.10 3.47 -35.32
N ARG A 205 15.99 3.14 -34.37
CA ARG A 205 17.35 3.69 -34.26
C ARG A 205 18.36 2.99 -35.17
N GLY A 206 17.95 1.93 -35.87
CA GLY A 206 18.85 1.11 -36.67
C GLY A 206 19.82 0.26 -35.84
N VAL A 207 19.53 0.04 -34.56
CA VAL A 207 20.33 -0.84 -33.70
C VAL A 207 19.87 -2.28 -33.91
N PRO A 208 20.71 -3.17 -34.46
CA PRO A 208 20.34 -4.57 -34.63
C PRO A 208 20.14 -5.24 -33.26
N VAL A 209 19.04 -5.97 -33.13
CA VAL A 209 18.66 -6.64 -31.87
C VAL A 209 18.74 -8.15 -32.06
N SER A 210 19.69 -8.79 -31.36
CA SER A 210 19.86 -10.24 -31.35
C SER A 210 18.71 -10.97 -30.64
N ASP A 211 18.54 -12.27 -30.92
CA ASP A 211 17.57 -13.11 -30.21
C ASP A 211 17.88 -13.21 -28.71
N GLU A 212 19.16 -13.14 -28.33
CA GLU A 212 19.59 -13.09 -26.94
C GLU A 212 19.10 -11.80 -26.25
N THR A 213 19.29 -10.65 -26.90
CA THR A 213 18.78 -9.36 -26.41
C THR A 213 17.25 -9.37 -26.31
N ARG A 214 16.54 -9.93 -27.30
CA ARG A 214 15.07 -10.09 -27.26
C ARG A 214 14.62 -10.95 -26.08
N ALA A 215 15.27 -12.10 -25.87
CA ALA A 215 14.97 -12.99 -24.75
C ALA A 215 15.24 -12.31 -23.41
N ARG A 216 16.35 -11.56 -23.29
CA ARG A 216 16.68 -10.79 -22.09
C ARG A 216 15.65 -9.71 -21.78
N ILE A 217 15.20 -8.96 -22.78
CA ILE A 217 14.14 -7.95 -22.63
C ILE A 217 12.82 -8.61 -22.19
N ALA A 218 12.45 -9.73 -22.81
CA ALA A 218 11.22 -10.44 -22.48
C ALA A 218 11.23 -11.08 -21.08
N ALA A 219 12.40 -11.49 -20.60
CA ALA A 219 12.57 -12.10 -19.27
C ALA A 219 12.56 -11.09 -18.12
N GLU A 220 12.85 -9.81 -18.40
CA GLU A 220 12.85 -8.77 -17.38
C GLU A 220 11.41 -8.44 -16.92
N SER A 221 11.21 -8.50 -15.60
CA SER A 221 9.89 -8.35 -14.98
C SER A 221 9.79 -7.14 -14.06
N HIS A 222 10.92 -6.51 -13.72
CA HIS A 222 10.98 -5.36 -12.84
C HIS A 222 10.67 -4.07 -13.61
N PRO A 223 9.57 -3.35 -13.29
CA PRO A 223 9.16 -2.16 -14.05
C PRO A 223 10.23 -1.07 -14.08
N GLY A 224 10.87 -0.79 -12.94
CA GLY A 224 11.94 0.22 -12.86
C GLY A 224 13.22 -0.13 -13.64
N VAL A 225 13.44 -1.41 -14.00
CA VAL A 225 14.54 -1.81 -14.89
C VAL A 225 14.12 -1.56 -16.34
N LEU A 226 12.91 -1.97 -16.71
CA LEU A 226 12.35 -1.74 -18.04
C LEU A 226 12.25 -0.24 -18.39
N GLU A 227 11.87 0.62 -17.44
CA GLU A 227 11.84 2.08 -17.62
C GLU A 227 13.23 2.68 -17.88
N LYS A 228 14.27 2.16 -17.21
CA LYS A 228 15.65 2.57 -17.49
C LYS A 228 16.10 2.10 -18.88
N TRP A 229 15.75 0.86 -19.25
CA TRP A 229 16.11 0.31 -20.55
C TRP A 229 15.46 1.05 -21.71
N ILE A 230 14.17 1.41 -21.63
CA ILE A 230 13.52 2.19 -22.69
C ILE A 230 14.14 3.60 -22.82
N SER A 231 14.49 4.23 -21.70
CA SER A 231 15.18 5.53 -21.71
C SER A 231 16.55 5.45 -22.40
N ARG A 232 17.29 4.36 -22.16
CA ARG A 232 18.60 4.12 -22.79
C ARG A 232 18.48 3.73 -24.25
N ALA A 233 17.49 2.94 -24.61
CA ALA A 233 17.23 2.55 -26.00
C ALA A 233 17.07 3.77 -26.91
N ALA A 234 16.48 4.86 -26.40
CA ALA A 234 16.31 6.10 -27.15
C ALA A 234 17.63 6.76 -27.60
N VAL A 235 18.72 6.53 -26.86
CA VAL A 235 20.05 7.10 -27.14
C VAL A 235 21.12 6.06 -27.50
N ALA A 236 20.75 4.77 -27.46
CA ALA A 236 21.66 3.66 -27.74
C ALA A 236 22.22 3.74 -29.16
N THR A 237 23.49 3.33 -29.27
CA THR A 237 24.22 3.09 -30.51
C THR A 237 24.48 1.60 -30.74
N SER A 238 24.40 0.80 -29.68
CA SER A 238 24.51 -0.66 -29.70
C SER A 238 23.51 -1.31 -28.74
N GLU A 239 23.22 -2.61 -28.91
CA GLU A 239 22.36 -3.37 -27.99
C GLU A 239 22.92 -3.41 -26.55
N ARG A 240 24.23 -3.28 -26.37
CA ARG A 240 24.89 -3.28 -25.05
C ARG A 240 24.54 -2.03 -24.23
N ASP A 241 24.33 -0.89 -24.90
CA ASP A 241 24.10 0.40 -24.25
C ASP A 241 22.81 0.39 -23.40
N VAL A 242 21.84 -0.44 -23.77
CA VAL A 242 20.58 -0.62 -23.07
C VAL A 242 20.81 -1.16 -21.65
N PHE A 243 21.79 -2.06 -21.51
CA PHE A 243 22.01 -2.86 -20.31
C PHE A 243 23.10 -2.33 -19.39
N LEU A 244 23.76 -1.22 -19.74
CA LEU A 244 24.83 -0.65 -18.92
C LEU A 244 24.29 -0.30 -17.52
N GLU A 245 24.93 -0.74 -16.45
CA GLU A 245 24.64 -0.19 -15.13
C GLU A 245 25.19 1.23 -15.05
N PRO A 246 24.55 2.15 -14.30
CA PRO A 246 25.20 3.43 -14.02
C PRO A 246 26.55 3.11 -13.37
N GLU A 247 27.63 3.72 -13.86
CA GLU A 247 28.88 3.76 -13.12
C GLU A 247 28.52 4.31 -11.74
N LEU A 248 28.70 3.50 -10.70
CA LEU A 248 28.67 3.99 -9.33
C LEU A 248 29.76 5.05 -9.29
N GLU A 249 29.37 6.33 -9.39
CA GLU A 249 30.28 7.43 -9.09
C GLU A 249 30.92 7.09 -7.76
N ASN A 250 32.24 6.86 -7.81
CA ASN A 250 33.11 6.72 -6.68
C ASN A 250 32.74 7.80 -5.66
N ARG A 251 31.94 7.44 -4.66
CA ARG A 251 31.83 8.21 -3.42
C ARG A 251 33.13 7.98 -2.67
N SER A 252 34.14 8.67 -3.16
CA SER A 252 35.37 8.95 -2.43
C SER A 252 35.00 9.93 -1.32
N PHE A 253 35.33 9.53 -0.10
CA PHE A 253 35.33 10.27 1.17
C PHE A 253 33.99 10.39 1.91
#